data_AF-A0A2N2FLM8-F1
#
_entry.id   AF-A0A2N2FLM8-F1
#
_cell.length_a   1.000
_cell.length_b   1.000
_cell.length_c   1.000
_cell.angle_alpha   90.00
_cell.angle_beta   90.00
_cell.angle_gamma   90.00
#
_symmetry.space_group_name_H-M   'P 1'
#
loop_
_entity.id
_entity.type
_entity.pdbx_description
1 polymer ?
#
loop_
_entity_poly.entity_id
_entity_poly.type
_entity_poly.pdbx_seq_one_letter_code
_entity_poly.pdbx_strand_id
1 'polypeptide(L)'
;MEQQHVEQTATPLQSAGSRPKWPERLEAYFATLRPLKERSTVREALERELLLAFIRINSGGISEYPMLESQQQSIINTLCRRTDHPADAFLRKLAGNFPVLLNRLDKEQAAGDAASVDQTTALLRNTESLLVKSVQGMVFAMGLTTDNYEELIMRHFGAPGLSQFADLIKTHELDQSFWSEFVERFIAQHIAEGYGQLTGAGKFLLSKDGQQVLIRFLFDDVLATLHDSPGEIAKTRVQTAFETASAEGEEAQAVRKMVQACLLKGLSFLPGDLLLEHLESAALIVCMDPVSASLYRAMQSRASGEPPQEKHPLPFLMEQAVALALGAILVLSQAREHFLTALASLRSDEIEAVRSLSQGLSIESLERVLFYLMESAFVGLLREKARDEGAKVSVRSVSARRTPVPAVDALASKGLSRIRKSQVWTQDPTRPDMLLFKTKNPQQLAALVKLLQFEEPLQNIVIALWDKAPLRRDFLVVIDLAQVARTTQNVKAKLTELLSKYGVLQQQNAAPVPPGAVQPEPAQS
;
A
#
# COMPACT_ATOMS: atom_id res chain seq x y z
N MET A 1 -36.74 -26.55 -0.32
CA MET A 1 -35.62 -25.65 0.01
C MET A 1 -34.84 -25.44 -1.28
N GLU A 2 -35.29 -24.51 -2.12
CA GLU A 2 -34.58 -24.12 -3.33
C GLU A 2 -33.86 -22.82 -3.03
N GLN A 3 -32.53 -22.86 -3.05
CA GLN A 3 -31.69 -21.67 -3.06
C GLN A 3 -31.77 -21.09 -4.47
N GLN A 4 -32.59 -20.05 -4.64
CA GLN A 4 -32.53 -19.22 -5.84
C GLN A 4 -31.22 -18.42 -5.82
N HIS A 5 -30.29 -18.83 -6.67
CA HIS A 5 -29.24 -17.94 -7.17
C HIS A 5 -29.93 -16.74 -7.84
N VAL A 6 -29.92 -15.60 -7.16
CA VAL A 6 -30.25 -14.32 -7.80
C VAL A 6 -29.05 -13.95 -8.65
N GLU A 7 -29.14 -14.19 -9.95
CA GLU A 7 -28.24 -13.60 -10.95
C GLU A 7 -28.27 -12.08 -10.78
N GLN A 8 -27.17 -11.53 -10.26
CA GLN A 8 -26.91 -10.10 -10.21
C GLN A 8 -26.66 -9.60 -11.63
N THR A 9 -27.73 -9.21 -12.33
CA THR A 9 -27.62 -8.39 -13.53
C THR A 9 -27.28 -6.96 -13.13
N ALA A 10 -26.00 -6.72 -12.82
CA ALA A 10 -25.48 -5.36 -12.72
C ALA A 10 -25.59 -4.72 -14.11
N THR A 11 -26.51 -3.77 -14.26
CA THR A 11 -26.56 -2.94 -15.46
C THR A 11 -25.29 -2.09 -15.49
N PRO A 12 -24.48 -2.13 -16.57
CA PRO A 12 -23.22 -1.38 -16.62
C PRO A 12 -23.49 0.12 -16.40
N LEU A 13 -22.68 0.72 -15.53
CA LEU A 13 -22.75 2.13 -15.17
C LEU A 13 -22.28 2.99 -16.36
N GLN A 14 -23.20 3.34 -17.27
CA GLN A 14 -22.92 4.36 -18.28
C GLN A 14 -22.67 5.72 -17.62
N SER A 15 -21.53 6.34 -17.91
CA SER A 15 -21.30 7.79 -17.75
C SER A 15 -20.68 8.32 -19.06
N ALA A 16 -20.86 9.56 -19.51
CA ALA A 16 -21.13 10.77 -18.74
C ALA A 16 -21.86 11.84 -19.57
N GLY A 17 -22.80 12.51 -18.92
CA GLY A 17 -23.10 13.93 -19.12
C GLY A 17 -22.64 14.71 -17.88
N SER A 18 -22.63 16.05 -17.94
CA SER A 18 -22.41 16.88 -16.76
C SER A 18 -23.39 16.51 -15.63
N ARG A 19 -22.94 16.54 -14.36
CA ARG A 19 -23.83 16.32 -13.20
C ARG A 19 -25.11 17.16 -13.36
N PRO A 20 -26.32 16.55 -13.38
CA PRO A 20 -27.55 17.30 -13.58
C PRO A 20 -27.70 18.38 -12.52
N LYS A 21 -28.35 19.50 -12.86
CA LYS A 21 -28.55 20.59 -11.90
C LYS A 21 -29.79 20.31 -11.04
N TRP A 22 -29.94 21.04 -9.95
CA TRP A 22 -31.24 21.09 -9.29
C TRP A 22 -32.23 21.86 -10.19
N PRO A 23 -33.49 21.40 -10.37
CA PRO A 23 -34.17 20.30 -9.67
C PRO A 23 -34.08 18.92 -10.37
N GLU A 24 -33.46 18.80 -11.53
CA GLU A 24 -33.41 17.55 -12.32
C GLU A 24 -32.87 16.35 -11.53
N ARG A 25 -31.88 16.57 -10.64
CA ARG A 25 -31.39 15.51 -9.74
C ARG A 25 -32.47 14.95 -8.82
N LEU A 26 -33.34 15.83 -8.30
CA LEU A 26 -34.42 15.43 -7.41
C LEU A 26 -35.41 14.52 -8.13
N GLU A 27 -35.80 14.92 -9.34
CA GLU A 27 -36.71 14.13 -10.17
C GLU A 27 -36.12 12.76 -10.50
N ALA A 28 -34.81 12.69 -10.78
CA ALA A 28 -34.13 11.42 -10.99
C ALA A 28 -34.15 10.52 -9.74
N TYR A 29 -33.96 11.08 -8.54
CA TYR A 29 -34.09 10.32 -7.29
C TYR A 29 -35.52 9.82 -7.08
N PHE A 30 -36.54 10.65 -7.33
CA PHE A 30 -37.93 10.24 -7.22
C PHE A 30 -38.33 9.19 -8.24
N ALA A 31 -37.80 9.27 -9.47
CA ALA A 31 -38.01 8.26 -10.50
C ALA A 31 -37.49 6.87 -10.09
N THR A 32 -36.43 6.82 -9.27
CA THR A 32 -35.98 5.55 -8.65
C THR A 32 -36.81 5.17 -7.42
N LEU A 33 -37.12 6.14 -6.54
CA LEU A 33 -37.76 5.86 -5.25
C LEU A 33 -39.23 5.43 -5.37
N ARG A 34 -40.02 6.05 -6.27
CA ARG A 34 -41.46 5.78 -6.40
C ARG A 34 -41.77 4.32 -6.80
N PRO A 35 -41.14 3.73 -7.84
CA PRO A 35 -41.35 2.33 -8.19
C PRO A 35 -40.97 1.34 -7.08
N LEU A 36 -39.92 1.64 -6.31
CA LEU A 36 -39.47 0.80 -5.18
C LEU A 36 -40.51 0.80 -4.04
N LYS A 37 -41.17 1.94 -3.80
CA LYS A 37 -42.28 2.02 -2.84
C LYS A 37 -43.51 1.25 -3.29
N GLU A 38 -43.90 1.40 -4.55
CA GLU A 38 -45.07 0.73 -5.12
C GLU A 38 -44.95 -0.81 -5.01
N ARG A 39 -43.73 -1.33 -5.18
CA ARG A 39 -43.42 -2.75 -5.05
C ARG A 39 -43.24 -3.23 -3.60
N SER A 40 -43.41 -2.34 -2.60
CA SER A 40 -43.17 -2.64 -1.18
C SER A 40 -41.80 -3.28 -0.93
N THR A 41 -40.77 -2.79 -1.64
CA THR A 41 -39.41 -3.31 -1.53
C THR A 41 -38.89 -3.20 -0.08
N VAL A 42 -38.18 -4.23 0.38
CA VAL A 42 -37.55 -4.24 1.71
C VAL A 42 -36.60 -3.05 1.84
N ARG A 43 -36.60 -2.41 3.01
CA ARG A 43 -35.84 -1.18 3.29
C ARG A 43 -34.38 -1.25 2.82
N GLU A 44 -33.70 -2.36 3.06
CA GLU A 44 -32.29 -2.54 2.71
C GLU A 44 -32.06 -2.55 1.19
N ALA A 45 -32.94 -3.24 0.45
CA ALA A 45 -32.89 -3.25 -1.00
C ALA A 45 -33.24 -1.85 -1.58
N LEU A 46 -34.19 -1.13 -0.97
CA LEU A 46 -34.50 0.24 -1.35
C LEU A 46 -33.31 1.19 -1.12
N GLU A 47 -32.66 1.12 0.04
CA GLU A 47 -31.47 1.92 0.36
C GLU A 47 -30.34 1.64 -0.64
N ARG A 48 -30.08 0.36 -0.96
CA ARG A 48 -29.08 -0.05 -1.97
C ARG A 48 -29.39 0.52 -3.35
N GLU A 49 -30.60 0.32 -3.88
CA GLU A 49 -30.98 0.80 -5.21
C GLU A 49 -30.92 2.33 -5.30
N LEU A 50 -31.32 3.03 -4.25
CA LEU A 50 -31.23 4.48 -4.19
C LEU A 50 -29.77 4.96 -4.11
N LEU A 51 -28.89 4.27 -3.39
CA LEU A 51 -27.46 4.56 -3.37
C LEU A 51 -26.81 4.35 -4.75
N LEU A 52 -27.20 3.30 -5.47
CA LEU A 52 -26.74 3.06 -6.85
C LEU A 52 -27.23 4.15 -7.80
N ALA A 53 -28.47 4.60 -7.67
CA ALA A 53 -28.98 5.75 -8.42
C ALA A 53 -28.24 7.04 -8.04
N PHE A 54 -27.96 7.24 -6.76
CA PHE A 54 -27.19 8.37 -6.25
C PHE A 54 -25.79 8.44 -6.88
N ILE A 55 -25.04 7.35 -6.92
CA ILE A 55 -23.70 7.33 -7.54
C ILE A 55 -23.80 7.66 -9.03
N ARG A 56 -24.75 7.06 -9.76
CA ARG A 56 -25.00 7.34 -11.18
C ARG A 56 -25.26 8.81 -11.44
N ILE A 57 -26.22 9.39 -10.71
CA ILE A 57 -26.67 10.78 -10.88
C ILE A 57 -25.55 11.77 -10.53
N ASN A 58 -24.70 11.44 -9.55
CA ASN A 58 -23.64 12.33 -9.08
C ASN A 58 -22.27 12.06 -9.70
N SER A 59 -22.12 11.05 -10.55
CA SER A 59 -20.84 10.65 -11.17
C SER A 59 -20.05 11.84 -11.74
N GLY A 60 -20.70 12.70 -12.53
CA GLY A 60 -20.06 13.90 -13.10
C GLY A 60 -19.67 15.00 -12.11
N GLY A 61 -19.93 14.82 -10.81
CA GLY A 61 -19.49 15.70 -9.73
C GLY A 61 -18.53 15.04 -8.74
N ILE A 62 -18.11 13.80 -9.01
CA ILE A 62 -17.07 13.10 -8.27
C ILE A 62 -15.82 13.11 -9.16
N SER A 63 -14.73 13.66 -8.67
CA SER A 63 -13.45 13.71 -9.38
C SER A 63 -12.92 12.30 -9.60
N GLU A 64 -12.37 12.05 -10.79
CA GLU A 64 -11.83 10.74 -11.24
C GLU A 64 -12.89 9.63 -11.45
N TYR A 65 -14.18 9.98 -11.48
CA TYR A 65 -15.23 9.08 -11.96
C TYR A 65 -15.53 9.31 -13.46
N PRO A 66 -15.83 8.25 -14.24
CA PRO A 66 -15.87 6.85 -13.83
C PRO A 66 -14.47 6.24 -13.69
N MET A 67 -14.30 5.43 -12.64
CA MET A 67 -13.15 4.54 -12.46
C MET A 67 -13.32 3.27 -13.31
N LEU A 68 -12.40 2.31 -13.23
CA LEU A 68 -12.60 0.98 -13.82
C LEU A 68 -13.83 0.30 -13.21
N GLU A 69 -14.48 -0.60 -13.95
CA GLU A 69 -15.73 -1.25 -13.50
C GLU A 69 -15.55 -2.03 -12.19
N SER A 70 -14.46 -2.78 -12.05
CA SER A 70 -14.07 -3.48 -10.82
C SER A 70 -13.88 -2.55 -9.62
N GLN A 71 -13.28 -1.39 -9.85
CA GLN A 71 -13.09 -0.33 -8.85
C GLN A 71 -14.45 0.27 -8.45
N GLN A 72 -15.31 0.59 -9.42
CA GLN A 72 -16.67 1.05 -9.14
C GLN A 72 -17.45 0.02 -8.32
N GLN A 73 -17.33 -1.25 -8.66
CA GLN A 73 -17.98 -2.35 -7.95
C GLN A 73 -17.43 -2.49 -6.52
N SER A 74 -16.13 -2.28 -6.33
CA SER A 74 -15.51 -2.23 -4.99
C SER A 74 -16.14 -1.12 -4.14
N ILE A 75 -16.23 0.11 -4.65
CA ILE A 75 -16.88 1.24 -3.95
C ILE A 75 -18.34 0.92 -3.63
N ILE A 76 -19.09 0.36 -4.59
CA ILE A 76 -20.49 -0.02 -4.39
C ILE A 76 -20.61 -1.07 -3.30
N ASN A 77 -19.77 -2.09 -3.31
CA ASN A 77 -19.77 -3.13 -2.30
C ASN A 77 -19.39 -2.56 -0.93
N THR A 78 -18.41 -1.69 -0.85
CA THR A 78 -18.01 -0.99 0.38
C THR A 78 -19.15 -0.11 0.94
N LEU A 79 -19.93 0.57 0.09
CA LEU A 79 -21.07 1.41 0.51
C LEU A 79 -22.32 0.60 0.85
N CYS A 80 -22.57 -0.49 0.12
CA CYS A 80 -23.83 -1.25 0.23
C CYS A 80 -23.73 -2.44 1.18
N ARG A 81 -22.54 -2.97 1.45
CA ARG A 81 -22.34 -4.06 2.41
C ARG A 81 -22.21 -3.50 3.81
N ARG A 82 -22.95 -4.08 4.74
CA ARG A 82 -22.81 -3.74 6.16
C ARG A 82 -21.54 -4.33 6.70
N THR A 83 -20.75 -3.50 7.38
CA THR A 83 -19.57 -3.94 8.12
C THR A 83 -19.70 -3.49 9.57
N ASP A 84 -18.99 -4.16 10.47
CA ASP A 84 -18.90 -3.74 11.87
C ASP A 84 -17.92 -2.57 12.08
N HIS A 85 -17.40 -2.00 10.98
CA HIS A 85 -16.45 -0.90 11.03
C HIS A 85 -17.11 0.39 11.56
N PRO A 86 -16.55 1.07 12.57
CA PRO A 86 -17.19 2.26 13.17
C PRO A 86 -17.48 3.41 12.18
N ALA A 87 -16.66 3.58 11.14
CA ALA A 87 -16.90 4.56 10.08
C ALA A 87 -18.15 4.24 9.22
N ASP A 88 -18.48 2.95 9.06
CA ASP A 88 -19.66 2.51 8.31
C ASP A 88 -20.96 2.97 8.99
N ALA A 89 -21.00 3.01 10.33
CA ALA A 89 -22.18 3.47 11.06
C ALA A 89 -22.59 4.91 10.70
N PHE A 90 -21.61 5.80 10.47
CA PHE A 90 -21.88 7.18 10.06
C PHE A 90 -22.38 7.25 8.61
N LEU A 91 -21.74 6.52 7.71
CA LEU A 91 -22.14 6.47 6.30
C LEU A 91 -23.55 5.87 6.15
N ARG A 92 -23.87 4.81 6.89
CA ARG A 92 -25.22 4.24 6.98
C ARG A 92 -26.24 5.24 7.49
N LYS A 93 -25.88 6.07 8.48
CA LYS A 93 -26.76 7.13 8.96
C LYS A 93 -27.05 8.16 7.86
N LEU A 94 -26.03 8.60 7.11
CA LEU A 94 -26.23 9.51 5.97
C LEU A 94 -27.06 8.86 4.86
N ALA A 95 -26.70 7.65 4.46
CA ALA A 95 -27.37 6.87 3.42
C ALA A 95 -28.83 6.58 3.77
N GLY A 96 -29.12 6.22 5.02
CA GLY A 96 -30.48 5.96 5.51
C GLY A 96 -31.31 7.23 5.73
N ASN A 97 -30.67 8.37 6.04
CA ASN A 97 -31.37 9.65 6.17
C ASN A 97 -31.79 10.23 4.80
N PHE A 98 -31.04 9.93 3.75
CA PHE A 98 -31.33 10.39 2.39
C PHE A 98 -32.74 10.00 1.87
N PRO A 99 -33.16 8.71 1.87
CA PRO A 99 -34.52 8.33 1.49
C PRO A 99 -35.59 8.90 2.43
N VAL A 100 -35.27 9.07 3.72
CA VAL A 100 -36.19 9.68 4.69
C VAL A 100 -36.47 11.13 4.33
N LEU A 101 -35.45 11.91 3.96
CA LEU A 101 -35.60 13.29 3.53
C LEU A 101 -36.35 13.40 2.19
N LEU A 102 -36.10 12.49 1.23
CA LEU A 102 -36.89 12.42 -0.01
C LEU A 102 -38.38 12.17 0.28
N ASN A 103 -38.69 11.23 1.17
CA ASN A 103 -40.06 10.93 1.57
C ASN A 103 -40.74 12.10 2.27
N ARG A 104 -39.99 12.82 3.11
CA ARG A 104 -40.48 13.99 3.82
C ARG A 104 -40.80 15.11 2.83
N LEU A 105 -39.90 15.37 1.88
CA LEU A 105 -40.08 16.38 0.86
C LEU A 105 -41.31 16.11 -0.02
N ASP A 106 -41.51 14.87 -0.48
CA ASP A 106 -42.66 14.45 -1.28
C ASP A 106 -43.99 14.72 -0.54
N LYS A 107 -44.04 14.47 0.77
CA LYS A 107 -45.21 14.76 1.62
C LYS A 107 -45.44 16.25 1.84
N GLU A 108 -44.38 17.01 2.12
CA GLU A 108 -44.46 18.45 2.36
C GLU A 108 -44.86 19.21 1.08
N GLN A 109 -44.38 18.76 -0.09
CA GLN A 109 -44.82 19.26 -1.39
C GLN A 109 -46.31 19.00 -1.63
N ALA A 110 -46.80 17.79 -1.32
CA ALA A 110 -48.22 17.47 -1.43
C ALA A 110 -49.11 18.28 -0.46
N ALA A 111 -48.58 18.65 0.71
CA ALA A 111 -49.27 19.47 1.70
C ALA A 111 -49.23 20.98 1.40
N GLY A 112 -48.38 21.44 0.48
CA GLY A 112 -48.28 22.85 0.08
C GLY A 112 -47.57 23.76 1.11
N ASP A 113 -46.79 23.21 2.03
CA ASP A 113 -46.04 24.00 3.03
C ASP A 113 -44.68 24.44 2.50
N ALA A 114 -44.62 25.64 1.92
CA ALA A 114 -43.42 26.19 1.29
C ALA A 114 -42.21 26.31 2.25
N ALA A 115 -42.44 26.66 3.53
CA ALA A 115 -41.35 26.84 4.48
C ALA A 115 -40.71 25.50 4.86
N SER A 116 -41.54 24.47 5.07
CA SER A 116 -41.06 23.10 5.31
C SER A 116 -40.35 22.52 4.08
N VAL A 117 -40.88 22.76 2.87
CA VAL A 117 -40.24 22.36 1.60
C VAL A 117 -38.85 22.97 1.45
N ASP A 118 -38.68 24.27 1.71
CA ASP A 118 -37.38 24.94 1.64
C ASP A 118 -36.39 24.36 2.65
N GLN A 119 -36.84 24.13 3.89
CA GLN A 119 -36.01 23.54 4.94
C GLN A 119 -35.55 22.12 4.58
N THR A 120 -36.48 21.25 4.17
CA THR A 120 -36.17 19.86 3.81
C THR A 120 -35.30 19.80 2.56
N THR A 121 -35.51 20.69 1.58
CA THR A 121 -34.66 20.80 0.40
C THR A 121 -33.22 21.16 0.77
N ALA A 122 -33.02 22.11 1.70
CA ALA A 122 -31.69 22.47 2.18
C ALA A 122 -31.00 21.29 2.89
N LEU A 123 -31.72 20.59 3.77
CA LEU A 123 -31.21 19.39 4.46
C LEU A 123 -30.86 18.26 3.49
N LEU A 124 -31.67 18.05 2.46
CA LEU A 124 -31.44 17.05 1.43
C LEU A 124 -30.20 17.38 0.60
N ARG A 125 -30.00 18.64 0.21
CA ARG A 125 -28.78 19.11 -0.49
C ARG A 125 -27.53 18.95 0.35
N ASN A 126 -27.62 19.22 1.65
CA ASN A 126 -26.49 19.03 2.56
C ASN A 126 -26.15 17.55 2.69
N THR A 127 -27.15 16.69 2.91
CA THR A 127 -26.97 15.22 2.98
C THR A 127 -26.40 14.67 1.67
N GLU A 128 -26.91 15.12 0.51
CA GLU A 128 -26.38 14.78 -0.82
C GLU A 128 -24.90 15.14 -0.92
N SER A 129 -24.51 16.34 -0.48
CA SER A 129 -23.13 16.82 -0.56
C SER A 129 -22.18 16.03 0.35
N LEU A 130 -22.62 15.67 1.56
CA LEU A 130 -21.83 14.85 2.48
C LEU A 130 -21.65 13.43 1.95
N LEU A 131 -22.69 12.84 1.35
CA LEU A 131 -22.57 11.55 0.66
C LEU A 131 -21.60 11.64 -0.52
N VAL A 132 -21.67 12.68 -1.35
CA VAL A 132 -20.73 12.89 -2.46
C VAL A 132 -19.29 12.97 -1.94
N LYS A 133 -19.05 13.72 -0.86
CA LYS A 133 -17.71 13.81 -0.24
C LYS A 133 -17.23 12.48 0.32
N SER A 134 -18.13 11.69 0.91
CA SER A 134 -17.80 10.35 1.37
C SER A 134 -17.35 9.45 0.21
N VAL A 135 -18.10 9.44 -0.90
CA VAL A 135 -17.71 8.68 -2.10
C VAL A 135 -16.40 9.23 -2.69
N GLN A 136 -16.21 10.54 -2.72
CA GLN A 136 -14.95 11.15 -3.18
C GLN A 136 -13.73 10.67 -2.37
N GLY A 137 -13.87 10.55 -1.04
CA GLY A 137 -12.84 10.01 -0.18
C GLY A 137 -12.49 8.56 -0.52
N MET A 138 -13.49 7.74 -0.84
CA MET A 138 -13.30 6.36 -1.30
C MET A 138 -12.54 6.30 -2.63
N VAL A 139 -12.90 7.17 -3.59
CA VAL A 139 -12.24 7.27 -4.90
C VAL A 139 -10.79 7.65 -4.75
N PHE A 140 -10.49 8.69 -3.97
CA PHE A 140 -9.11 9.12 -3.77
C PHE A 140 -8.29 8.07 -3.05
N ALA A 141 -8.83 7.42 -2.01
CA ALA A 141 -8.12 6.35 -1.33
C ALA A 141 -7.83 5.15 -2.25
N MET A 142 -8.84 4.69 -3.00
CA MET A 142 -8.70 3.54 -3.89
C MET A 142 -7.81 3.84 -5.09
N GLY A 143 -8.01 4.99 -5.75
CA GLY A 143 -7.19 5.44 -6.88
C GLY A 143 -5.73 5.62 -6.45
N LEU A 144 -5.47 6.30 -5.33
CA LEU A 144 -4.11 6.47 -4.83
C LEU A 144 -3.45 5.13 -4.51
N THR A 145 -4.20 4.18 -3.93
CA THR A 145 -3.69 2.84 -3.66
C THR A 145 -3.33 2.14 -4.96
N THR A 146 -4.22 2.07 -5.94
CA THR A 146 -3.92 1.38 -7.21
C THR A 146 -2.80 2.05 -7.99
N ASP A 147 -2.80 3.38 -8.10
CA ASP A 147 -1.80 4.14 -8.85
C ASP A 147 -0.41 3.99 -8.24
N ASN A 148 -0.29 4.03 -6.91
CA ASN A 148 1.00 3.85 -6.24
C ASN A 148 1.52 2.41 -6.35
N TYR A 149 0.63 1.41 -6.39
CA TYR A 149 1.04 0.04 -6.71
C TYR A 149 1.41 -0.13 -8.18
N GLU A 150 0.74 0.54 -9.13
CA GLU A 150 1.17 0.56 -10.55
C GLU A 150 2.58 1.13 -10.69
N GLU A 151 2.86 2.25 -10.02
CA GLU A 151 4.21 2.84 -10.00
C GLU A 151 5.23 1.91 -9.34
N LEU A 152 4.89 1.29 -8.21
CA LEU A 152 5.72 0.30 -7.54
C LEU A 152 6.06 -0.87 -8.48
N ILE A 153 5.04 -1.39 -9.17
CA ILE A 153 5.22 -2.49 -10.10
C ILE A 153 6.07 -2.08 -11.30
N MET A 154 5.84 -0.90 -11.88
CA MET A 154 6.67 -0.38 -12.97
C MET A 154 8.14 -0.24 -12.56
N ARG A 155 8.41 0.27 -11.36
CA ARG A 155 9.77 0.48 -10.86
C ARG A 155 10.57 -0.81 -10.71
N HIS A 156 9.93 -1.88 -10.21
CA HIS A 156 10.64 -3.11 -9.83
C HIS A 156 10.43 -4.28 -10.79
N PHE A 157 9.34 -4.30 -11.55
CA PHE A 157 8.97 -5.40 -12.46
C PHE A 157 8.81 -4.95 -13.93
N GLY A 158 8.93 -3.65 -14.19
CA GLY A 158 8.88 -3.08 -15.54
C GLY A 158 7.52 -3.21 -16.24
N ALA A 159 7.50 -2.93 -17.53
CA ALA A 159 6.30 -2.98 -18.36
C ALA A 159 5.57 -4.35 -18.37
N PRO A 160 6.27 -5.51 -18.36
CA PRO A 160 5.60 -6.81 -18.27
C PRO A 160 4.84 -6.99 -16.95
N GLY A 161 5.45 -6.59 -15.83
CA GLY A 161 4.79 -6.61 -14.53
C GLY A 161 3.58 -5.67 -14.48
N LEU A 162 3.73 -4.46 -15.03
CA LEU A 162 2.65 -3.48 -15.08
C LEU A 162 1.45 -4.00 -15.89
N SER A 163 1.68 -4.68 -17.01
CA SER A 163 0.60 -5.32 -17.78
C SER A 163 -0.16 -6.36 -16.95
N GLN A 164 0.55 -7.21 -16.22
CA GLN A 164 -0.07 -8.22 -15.35
C GLN A 164 -0.88 -7.58 -14.21
N PHE A 165 -0.38 -6.49 -13.64
CA PHE A 165 -1.08 -5.75 -12.59
C PHE A 165 -2.31 -5.01 -13.12
N ALA A 166 -2.22 -4.40 -14.31
CA ALA A 166 -3.37 -3.78 -14.97
C ALA A 166 -4.50 -4.78 -15.26
N ASP A 167 -4.15 -6.00 -15.67
CA ASP A 167 -5.12 -7.08 -15.85
C ASP A 167 -5.73 -7.53 -14.52
N LEU A 168 -4.93 -7.55 -13.44
CA LEU A 168 -5.43 -7.83 -12.09
C LEU A 168 -6.47 -6.80 -11.65
N ILE A 169 -6.17 -5.50 -11.78
CA ILE A 169 -7.11 -4.41 -11.43
C ILE A 169 -8.39 -4.50 -12.25
N LYS A 170 -8.33 -4.86 -13.54
CA LYS A 170 -9.52 -4.98 -14.39
C LYS A 170 -10.42 -6.16 -14.00
N THR A 171 -9.83 -7.26 -13.54
CA THR A 171 -10.54 -8.54 -13.34
C THR A 171 -11.00 -8.79 -11.92
N HIS A 172 -10.38 -8.12 -10.93
CA HIS A 172 -10.68 -8.33 -9.51
C HIS A 172 -11.15 -7.04 -8.85
N GLU A 173 -12.12 -7.15 -7.94
CA GLU A 173 -12.41 -6.10 -6.96
C GLU A 173 -11.24 -5.97 -5.98
N LEU A 174 -11.07 -4.81 -5.32
CA LEU A 174 -9.99 -4.58 -4.35
C LEU A 174 -10.27 -5.28 -3.00
N ASP A 175 -10.33 -6.61 -3.04
CA ASP A 175 -10.67 -7.49 -1.93
C ASP A 175 -9.54 -8.49 -1.60
N GLN A 176 -9.80 -9.45 -0.73
CA GLN A 176 -8.82 -10.47 -0.35
C GLN A 176 -8.31 -11.28 -1.55
N SER A 177 -9.13 -11.52 -2.56
CA SER A 177 -8.76 -12.30 -3.75
C SER A 177 -7.73 -11.53 -4.56
N PHE A 178 -7.96 -10.23 -4.79
CA PHE A 178 -6.98 -9.34 -5.44
C PHE A 178 -5.63 -9.37 -4.73
N TRP A 179 -5.63 -9.21 -3.40
CA TRP A 179 -4.39 -9.18 -2.64
C TRP A 179 -3.68 -10.54 -2.59
N SER A 180 -4.43 -11.64 -2.56
CA SER A 180 -3.86 -12.99 -2.61
C SER A 180 -3.17 -13.24 -3.95
N GLU A 181 -3.80 -12.85 -5.05
CA GLU A 181 -3.24 -12.98 -6.39
C GLU A 181 -2.04 -12.05 -6.59
N PHE A 182 -2.09 -10.83 -6.05
CA PHE A 182 -0.94 -9.91 -6.03
C PHE A 182 0.26 -10.54 -5.31
N VAL A 183 0.04 -11.07 -4.10
CA VAL A 183 1.08 -11.70 -3.29
C VAL A 183 1.68 -12.91 -4.00
N GLU A 184 0.85 -13.76 -4.59
CA GLU A 184 1.31 -14.94 -5.32
C GLU A 184 2.17 -14.56 -6.54
N ARG A 185 1.67 -13.67 -7.41
CA ARG A 185 2.35 -13.30 -8.66
C ARG A 185 3.62 -12.49 -8.45
N PHE A 186 3.53 -11.43 -7.65
CA PHE A 186 4.61 -10.45 -7.53
C PHE A 186 5.60 -10.77 -6.40
N ILE A 187 5.22 -11.60 -5.43
CA ILE A 187 6.11 -11.98 -4.31
C ILE A 187 6.53 -13.45 -4.43
N ALA A 188 5.58 -14.38 -4.30
CA ALA A 188 5.92 -15.80 -4.16
C ALA A 188 6.59 -16.38 -5.41
N GLN A 189 6.01 -16.14 -6.59
CA GLN A 189 6.55 -16.63 -7.87
C GLN A 189 7.93 -16.03 -8.16
N HIS A 190 8.08 -14.73 -8.01
CA HIS A 190 9.36 -14.05 -8.26
C HIS A 190 10.48 -14.55 -7.33
N ILE A 191 10.16 -14.80 -6.06
CA ILE A 191 11.12 -15.40 -5.12
C ILE A 191 11.46 -16.84 -5.50
N ALA A 192 10.48 -17.64 -5.92
CA ALA A 192 10.71 -19.01 -6.35
C ALA A 192 11.59 -19.07 -7.62
N GLU A 193 11.31 -18.21 -8.60
CA GLU A 193 12.09 -18.09 -9.83
C GLU A 193 13.51 -17.58 -9.57
N GLY A 194 13.66 -16.50 -8.79
CA GLY A 194 14.96 -15.96 -8.40
C GLY A 194 15.82 -16.99 -7.66
N TYR A 195 15.22 -17.77 -6.75
CA TYR A 195 15.91 -18.87 -6.09
C TYR A 195 16.31 -19.98 -7.07
N GLY A 196 15.43 -20.34 -8.02
CA GLY A 196 15.72 -21.33 -9.06
C GLY A 196 16.90 -20.92 -9.95
N GLN A 197 16.93 -19.66 -10.39
CA GLN A 197 18.03 -19.12 -11.18
C GLN A 197 19.34 -19.05 -10.40
N LEU A 198 19.29 -18.58 -9.15
CA LEU A 198 20.46 -18.53 -8.26
C LEU A 198 21.08 -19.91 -8.09
N THR A 199 20.25 -20.92 -7.77
CA THR A 199 20.72 -22.28 -7.52
C THR A 199 21.20 -22.97 -8.80
N GLY A 200 20.51 -22.78 -9.92
CA GLY A 200 20.96 -23.27 -11.23
C GLY A 200 22.32 -22.69 -11.66
N ALA A 201 22.55 -21.41 -11.39
CA ALA A 201 23.82 -20.73 -11.66
C ALA A 201 24.92 -21.02 -10.60
N GLY A 202 24.61 -21.75 -9.53
CA GLY A 202 25.58 -22.04 -8.47
C GLY A 202 25.99 -20.82 -7.63
N LYS A 203 25.15 -19.78 -7.59
CA LYS A 203 25.42 -18.51 -6.92
C LYS A 203 25.16 -18.57 -5.41
N PHE A 204 25.90 -19.42 -4.71
CA PHE A 204 25.87 -19.53 -3.25
C PHE A 204 27.29 -19.71 -2.71
N LEU A 205 27.48 -19.38 -1.43
CA LEU A 205 28.76 -19.59 -0.75
C LEU A 205 28.62 -20.70 0.29
N LEU A 206 29.41 -21.75 0.14
CA LEU A 206 29.49 -22.83 1.10
C LEU A 206 30.68 -22.61 2.03
N SER A 207 30.44 -22.69 3.34
CA SER A 207 31.51 -22.62 4.34
C SER A 207 31.25 -23.60 5.49
N LYS A 208 32.32 -23.96 6.21
CA LYS A 208 32.26 -24.81 7.39
C LYS A 208 32.79 -24.00 8.58
N ASP A 209 32.00 -23.94 9.65
CA ASP A 209 32.38 -23.29 10.90
C ASP A 209 32.18 -24.28 12.06
N GLY A 210 33.28 -24.89 12.53
CA GLY A 210 33.25 -25.93 13.55
C GLY A 210 32.34 -27.12 13.17
N GLN A 211 31.26 -27.30 13.93
CA GLN A 211 30.23 -28.33 13.72
C GLN A 211 29.05 -27.84 12.87
N GLN A 212 29.18 -26.70 12.18
CA GLN A 212 28.14 -26.14 11.32
C GLN A 212 28.60 -26.08 9.87
N VAL A 213 27.69 -26.40 8.96
CA VAL A 213 27.82 -26.12 7.54
C VAL A 213 26.87 -24.99 7.20
N LEU A 214 27.40 -23.96 6.52
CA LEU A 214 26.69 -22.74 6.20
C LEU A 214 26.55 -22.63 4.68
N ILE A 215 25.32 -22.51 4.21
CA ILE A 215 25.00 -22.11 2.85
C ILE A 215 24.56 -20.65 2.90
N ARG A 216 25.31 -19.77 2.25
CA ARG A 216 24.99 -18.34 2.17
C ARG A 216 24.41 -18.01 0.80
N PHE A 217 23.22 -17.42 0.83
CA PHE A 217 22.52 -16.83 -0.31
C PHE A 217 22.57 -15.31 -0.19
N LEU A 218 23.01 -14.62 -1.24
CA LEU A 218 22.92 -13.16 -1.32
C LEU A 218 21.54 -12.80 -1.85
N PHE A 219 20.82 -11.93 -1.16
CA PHE A 219 19.47 -11.59 -1.58
C PHE A 219 19.45 -10.80 -2.89
N ASP A 220 20.46 -9.98 -3.15
CA ASP A 220 20.59 -9.28 -4.43
C ASP A 220 20.57 -10.25 -5.62
N ASP A 221 21.14 -11.45 -5.47
CA ASP A 221 21.14 -12.46 -6.54
C ASP A 221 19.76 -13.11 -6.72
N VAL A 222 18.95 -13.18 -5.65
CA VAL A 222 17.55 -13.62 -5.72
C VAL A 222 16.71 -12.55 -6.41
N LEU A 223 16.97 -11.29 -6.10
CA LEU A 223 16.28 -10.14 -6.67
C LEU A 223 16.81 -9.71 -8.04
N ALA A 224 17.80 -10.40 -8.61
CA ALA A 224 18.38 -10.06 -9.91
C ALA A 224 17.37 -10.19 -11.07
N THR A 225 16.22 -10.81 -10.83
CA THR A 225 15.09 -10.85 -11.77
C THR A 225 14.27 -9.55 -11.77
N LEU A 226 14.41 -8.71 -10.74
CA LEU A 226 13.81 -7.39 -10.70
C LEU A 226 14.58 -6.43 -11.62
N HIS A 227 13.88 -5.41 -12.11
CA HIS A 227 14.45 -4.46 -13.04
C HIS A 227 15.47 -3.54 -12.33
N ASP A 228 16.72 -3.52 -12.81
CA ASP A 228 17.82 -2.73 -12.21
C ASP A 228 17.66 -1.21 -12.39
N SER A 229 16.77 -0.77 -13.28
CA SER A 229 16.47 0.65 -13.52
C SER A 229 14.99 0.94 -13.27
N PRO A 230 14.63 1.96 -12.47
CA PRO A 230 13.23 2.26 -12.24
C PRO A 230 12.58 2.68 -13.56
N GLY A 231 11.60 1.90 -14.02
CA GLY A 231 10.72 2.33 -15.09
C GLY A 231 9.96 3.57 -14.65
N GLU A 232 9.80 4.54 -15.54
CA GLU A 232 8.99 5.74 -15.28
C GLU A 232 7.58 5.53 -15.82
N ILE A 233 6.59 5.81 -14.98
CA ILE A 233 5.18 5.93 -15.37
C ILE A 233 4.71 7.35 -15.12
N ALA A 234 3.89 7.88 -16.02
CA ALA A 234 3.32 9.21 -15.85
C ALA A 234 2.41 9.23 -14.63
N LYS A 235 2.67 10.13 -13.70
CA LYS A 235 1.85 10.27 -12.49
C LYS A 235 0.43 10.67 -12.83
N THR A 236 -0.52 10.06 -12.14
CA THR A 236 -1.94 10.42 -12.29
C THR A 236 -2.24 11.76 -11.62
N ARG A 237 -3.45 12.29 -11.88
CA ARG A 237 -3.95 13.48 -11.19
C ARG A 237 -4.09 13.24 -9.68
N VAL A 238 -4.44 12.02 -9.28
CA VAL A 238 -4.57 11.63 -7.87
C VAL A 238 -3.21 11.64 -7.19
N GLN A 239 -2.19 11.04 -7.80
CA GLN A 239 -0.82 11.06 -7.28
C GLN A 239 -0.27 12.48 -7.20
N THR A 240 -0.48 13.29 -8.23
CA THR A 240 -0.05 14.70 -8.25
C THR A 240 -0.72 15.52 -7.14
N ALA A 241 -2.02 15.30 -6.89
CA ALA A 241 -2.74 15.94 -5.80
C ALA A 241 -2.20 15.49 -4.44
N PHE A 242 -1.89 14.19 -4.28
CA PHE A 242 -1.30 13.65 -3.06
C PHE A 242 0.10 14.24 -2.80
N GLU A 243 0.94 14.39 -3.82
CA GLU A 243 2.26 15.04 -3.70
C GLU A 243 2.16 16.50 -3.30
N THR A 244 1.18 17.22 -3.86
CA THR A 244 0.89 18.60 -3.47
C THR A 244 0.44 18.68 -2.01
N ALA A 245 -0.42 17.75 -1.57
CA ALA A 245 -0.89 17.66 -0.19
C ALA A 245 0.21 17.25 0.80
N SER A 246 1.16 16.42 0.37
CA SER A 246 2.25 15.92 1.20
C SER A 246 3.45 16.88 1.28
N ALA A 247 3.55 17.84 0.34
CA ALA A 247 4.62 18.82 0.24
C ALA A 247 4.99 19.47 1.58
N GLU A 248 6.29 19.68 1.79
CA GLU A 248 6.83 20.22 3.05
C GLU A 248 6.79 21.76 3.14
N GLY A 249 6.17 22.44 2.17
CA GLY A 249 6.02 23.90 2.20
C GLY A 249 5.15 24.40 3.35
N GLU A 250 5.41 25.61 3.84
CA GLU A 250 4.73 26.19 5.01
C GLU A 250 3.20 26.20 4.87
N GLU A 251 2.69 26.59 3.69
CA GLU A 251 1.25 26.63 3.42
C GLU A 251 0.61 25.23 3.45
N ALA A 252 1.21 24.26 2.76
CA ALA A 252 0.72 22.88 2.73
C ALA A 252 0.74 22.25 4.14
N GLN A 253 1.78 22.51 4.94
CA GLN A 253 1.84 22.09 6.33
C GLN A 253 0.76 22.76 7.19
N ALA A 254 0.50 24.06 7.00
CA ALA A 254 -0.52 24.78 7.75
C ALA A 254 -1.94 24.26 7.46
N VAL A 255 -2.27 24.05 6.17
CA VAL A 255 -3.55 23.44 5.75
C VAL A 255 -3.70 22.05 6.35
N ARG A 256 -2.68 21.19 6.22
CA ARG A 256 -2.70 19.82 6.75
C ARG A 256 -2.87 19.77 8.26
N LYS A 257 -2.17 20.62 9.03
CA LYS A 257 -2.34 20.70 10.49
C LYS A 257 -3.76 21.14 10.88
N MET A 258 -4.34 22.09 10.14
CA MET A 258 -5.72 22.50 10.36
C MET A 258 -6.72 21.37 10.09
N VAL A 259 -6.54 20.65 8.97
CA VAL A 259 -7.35 19.48 8.63
C VAL A 259 -7.20 18.40 9.70
N GLN A 260 -5.99 18.05 10.12
CA GLN A 260 -5.75 17.07 11.19
C GLN A 260 -6.46 17.45 12.49
N ALA A 261 -6.39 18.72 12.91
CA ALA A 261 -7.09 19.21 14.10
C ALA A 261 -8.62 19.10 13.96
N CYS A 262 -9.16 19.39 12.77
CA CYS A 262 -10.57 19.20 12.46
C CYS A 262 -10.98 17.72 12.55
N LEU A 263 -10.19 16.83 11.96
CA LEU A 263 -10.45 15.39 11.95
C LEU A 263 -10.36 14.76 13.33
N LEU A 264 -9.36 15.13 14.15
CA LEU A 264 -9.24 14.66 15.54
C LEU A 264 -10.51 14.91 16.35
N LYS A 265 -11.16 16.07 16.14
CA LYS A 265 -12.43 16.40 16.80
C LYS A 265 -13.62 15.72 16.13
N GLY A 266 -13.68 15.71 14.80
CA GLY A 266 -14.81 15.19 14.03
C GLY A 266 -14.92 13.66 14.04
N LEU A 267 -13.81 12.96 14.29
CA LEU A 267 -13.70 11.51 14.28
C LEU A 267 -13.51 10.93 15.69
N SER A 268 -13.75 11.71 16.75
CA SER A 268 -13.54 11.27 18.14
C SER A 268 -14.44 10.12 18.59
N PHE A 269 -15.40 9.71 17.76
CA PHE A 269 -16.24 8.53 17.98
C PHE A 269 -15.57 7.22 17.53
N LEU A 270 -14.50 7.30 16.73
CA LEU A 270 -13.69 6.13 16.36
C LEU A 270 -12.83 5.71 17.57
N PRO A 271 -12.51 4.41 17.70
CA PRO A 271 -11.51 3.94 18.66
C PRO A 271 -10.17 4.68 18.46
N GLY A 272 -9.50 5.01 19.57
CA GLY A 272 -8.27 5.82 19.55
C GLY A 272 -7.17 5.25 18.66
N ASP A 273 -6.95 3.93 18.71
CA ASP A 273 -5.94 3.25 17.91
C ASP A 273 -6.26 3.34 16.41
N LEU A 274 -7.52 3.12 16.03
CA LEU A 274 -7.99 3.24 14.65
C LEU A 274 -7.86 4.68 14.11
N LEU A 275 -8.22 5.66 14.94
CA LEU A 275 -8.10 7.07 14.57
C LEU A 275 -6.64 7.45 14.34
N LEU A 276 -5.75 7.13 15.27
CA LEU A 276 -4.33 7.46 15.16
C LEU A 276 -3.66 6.77 13.97
N GLU A 277 -4.05 5.52 13.69
CA GLU A 277 -3.55 4.75 12.55
C GLU A 277 -3.86 5.40 11.20
N HIS A 278 -5.03 6.01 11.04
CA HIS A 278 -5.46 6.57 9.75
C HIS A 278 -5.44 8.09 9.66
N LEU A 279 -5.19 8.82 10.75
CA LEU A 279 -5.33 10.27 10.80
C LEU A 279 -4.48 10.98 9.75
N GLU A 280 -3.22 10.58 9.59
CA GLU A 280 -2.31 11.20 8.64
C GLU A 280 -2.76 10.98 7.19
N SER A 281 -3.00 9.72 6.83
CA SER A 281 -3.47 9.32 5.50
C SER A 281 -4.82 9.95 5.14
N ALA A 282 -5.77 9.97 6.08
CA ALA A 282 -7.07 10.61 5.89
C ALA A 282 -6.93 12.13 5.74
N ALA A 283 -6.05 12.79 6.50
CA ALA A 283 -5.81 14.22 6.37
C ALA A 283 -5.18 14.58 5.02
N LEU A 284 -4.21 13.78 4.53
CA LEU A 284 -3.62 13.96 3.21
C LEU A 284 -4.67 13.82 2.10
N ILE A 285 -5.54 12.80 2.20
CA ILE A 285 -6.63 12.58 1.24
C ILE A 285 -7.65 13.74 1.28
N VAL A 286 -7.98 14.28 2.45
CA VAL A 286 -8.82 15.49 2.55
C VAL A 286 -8.12 16.70 1.91
N CYS A 287 -6.79 16.82 2.05
CA CYS A 287 -6.02 17.91 1.44
C CYS A 287 -5.95 17.83 -0.09
N MET A 288 -6.24 16.68 -0.70
CA MET A 288 -6.39 16.56 -2.15
C MET A 288 -7.68 17.21 -2.68
N ASP A 289 -8.68 17.41 -1.80
CA ASP A 289 -9.96 18.01 -2.16
C ASP A 289 -9.96 19.53 -1.88
N PRO A 290 -10.60 20.35 -2.74
CA PRO A 290 -10.71 21.80 -2.54
C PRO A 290 -11.34 22.23 -1.20
N VAL A 291 -12.10 21.35 -0.54
CA VAL A 291 -12.68 21.61 0.79
C VAL A 291 -11.62 21.96 1.83
N SER A 292 -10.41 21.41 1.72
CA SER A 292 -9.31 21.69 2.65
C SER A 292 -8.88 23.15 2.62
N ALA A 293 -8.71 23.72 1.43
CA ALA A 293 -8.38 25.14 1.24
C ALA A 293 -9.51 26.05 1.72
N SER A 294 -10.76 25.71 1.39
CA SER A 294 -11.94 26.45 1.88
C SER A 294 -12.05 26.41 3.41
N LEU A 295 -11.84 25.24 4.02
CA LEU A 295 -11.85 25.06 5.47
C LEU A 295 -10.75 25.91 6.13
N TYR A 296 -9.54 25.88 5.56
CA TYR A 296 -8.42 26.66 6.05
C TYR A 296 -8.69 28.16 6.01
N ARG A 297 -9.17 28.69 4.87
CA ARG A 297 -9.55 30.10 4.73
C ARG A 297 -10.68 30.49 5.69
N ALA A 298 -11.73 29.67 5.81
CA ALA A 298 -12.81 29.94 6.77
C ALA A 298 -12.32 29.99 8.22
N MET A 299 -11.37 29.12 8.59
CA MET A 299 -10.76 29.13 9.92
C MET A 299 -9.86 30.35 10.14
N GLN A 300 -9.11 30.78 9.12
CA GLN A 300 -8.32 32.01 9.17
C GLN A 300 -9.21 33.24 9.36
N SER A 301 -10.25 33.41 8.54
CA SER A 301 -11.19 34.55 8.67
C SER A 301 -11.84 34.58 10.06
N ARG A 302 -12.20 33.41 10.61
CA ARG A 302 -12.72 33.32 11.98
C ARG A 302 -11.69 33.75 13.03
N ALA A 303 -10.42 33.39 12.86
CA ALA A 303 -9.35 33.75 13.79
C ALA A 303 -8.98 35.23 13.70
N SER A 304 -9.02 35.82 12.50
CA SER A 304 -8.74 37.25 12.27
C SER A 304 -9.94 38.17 12.52
N GLY A 305 -11.15 37.61 12.71
CA GLY A 305 -12.39 38.37 12.88
C GLY A 305 -12.93 38.98 11.59
N GLU A 306 -12.45 38.51 10.43
CA GLU A 306 -12.91 38.92 9.12
C GLU A 306 -14.26 38.28 8.75
N PRO A 307 -15.07 38.93 7.89
CA PRO A 307 -16.32 38.34 7.43
C PRO A 307 -16.07 37.03 6.66
N PRO A 308 -16.99 36.05 6.76
CA PRO A 308 -16.84 34.78 6.07
C PRO A 308 -16.85 35.00 4.55
N GLN A 309 -15.74 34.64 3.89
CA GLN A 309 -15.59 34.75 2.43
C GLN A 309 -16.00 33.47 1.69
N GLU A 310 -16.08 32.35 2.40
CA GLU A 310 -16.40 31.05 1.81
C GLU A 310 -17.90 30.89 1.54
N LYS A 311 -18.22 30.23 0.42
CA LYS A 311 -19.60 29.94 0.02
C LYS A 311 -20.38 29.13 1.06
N HIS A 312 -19.68 28.26 1.79
CA HIS A 312 -20.28 27.37 2.78
C HIS A 312 -19.88 27.80 4.19
N PRO A 313 -20.80 27.70 5.16
CA PRO A 313 -20.50 28.04 6.54
C PRO A 313 -19.49 27.04 7.12
N LEU A 314 -18.62 27.53 8.01
CA LEU A 314 -17.54 26.74 8.61
C LEU A 314 -17.99 25.37 9.16
N PRO A 315 -19.10 25.23 9.91
CA PRO A 315 -19.55 23.92 10.39
C PRO A 315 -19.78 22.91 9.27
N PHE A 316 -20.33 23.35 8.13
CA PHE A 316 -20.59 22.46 7.00
C PHE A 316 -19.30 22.09 6.25
N LEU A 317 -18.31 22.99 6.18
CA LEU A 317 -16.97 22.67 5.66
C LEU A 317 -16.28 21.61 6.52
N MET A 318 -16.42 21.70 7.85
CA MET A 318 -15.93 20.68 8.77
C MET A 318 -16.62 19.33 8.55
N GLU A 319 -17.95 19.32 8.40
CA GLU A 319 -18.71 18.10 8.10
C GLU A 319 -18.28 17.47 6.77
N GLN A 320 -18.01 18.27 5.73
CA GLN A 320 -17.51 17.78 4.44
C GLN A 320 -16.12 17.15 4.55
N ALA A 321 -15.20 17.78 5.30
CA ALA A 321 -13.88 17.23 5.55
C ALA A 321 -13.96 15.89 6.31
N VAL A 322 -14.83 15.80 7.31
CA VAL A 322 -15.08 14.56 8.08
C VAL A 322 -15.71 13.49 7.19
N ALA A 323 -16.71 13.82 6.39
CA ALA A 323 -17.35 12.88 5.47
C ALA A 323 -16.35 12.29 4.47
N LEU A 324 -15.49 13.13 3.88
CA LEU A 324 -14.43 12.70 2.98
C LEU A 324 -13.43 11.77 3.69
N ALA A 325 -12.95 12.17 4.88
CA ALA A 325 -12.06 11.34 5.67
C ALA A 325 -12.66 9.97 6.01
N LEU A 326 -13.96 9.89 6.35
CA LEU A 326 -14.62 8.63 6.66
C LEU A 326 -14.70 7.68 5.47
N GLY A 327 -14.98 8.21 4.27
CA GLY A 327 -14.92 7.43 3.04
C GLY A 327 -13.53 6.86 2.78
N ALA A 328 -12.49 7.70 2.95
CA ALA A 328 -11.10 7.27 2.80
C ALA A 328 -10.70 6.20 3.83
N ILE A 329 -11.00 6.42 5.11
CA ILE A 329 -10.69 5.49 6.20
C ILE A 329 -11.33 4.13 5.93
N LEU A 330 -12.57 4.07 5.47
CA LEU A 330 -13.26 2.81 5.20
C LEU A 330 -12.54 1.98 4.14
N VAL A 331 -12.15 2.59 3.01
CA VAL A 331 -11.40 1.92 1.94
C VAL A 331 -10.02 1.50 2.41
N LEU A 332 -9.28 2.38 3.10
CA LEU A 332 -7.94 2.08 3.59
C LEU A 332 -7.94 0.95 4.62
N SER A 333 -8.90 0.96 5.56
CA SER A 333 -9.04 -0.08 6.59
C SER A 333 -9.34 -1.43 5.93
N GLN A 334 -10.30 -1.45 5.00
CA GLN A 334 -10.71 -2.66 4.30
C GLN A 334 -9.58 -3.22 3.41
N ALA A 335 -8.91 -2.37 2.63
CA ALA A 335 -7.78 -2.79 1.80
C ALA A 335 -6.64 -3.37 2.66
N ARG A 336 -6.34 -2.75 3.79
CA ARG A 336 -5.34 -3.24 4.76
C ARG A 336 -5.74 -4.57 5.38
N GLU A 337 -6.98 -4.73 5.83
CA GLU A 337 -7.48 -6.01 6.39
C GLU A 337 -7.40 -7.14 5.37
N HIS A 338 -7.84 -6.89 4.13
CA HIS A 338 -7.76 -7.87 3.05
C HIS A 338 -6.31 -8.21 2.69
N PHE A 339 -5.43 -7.22 2.64
CA PHE A 339 -4.01 -7.42 2.40
C PHE A 339 -3.36 -8.25 3.51
N LEU A 340 -3.57 -7.90 4.77
CA LEU A 340 -3.04 -8.66 5.91
C LEU A 340 -3.59 -10.09 5.95
N THR A 341 -4.85 -10.29 5.55
CA THR A 341 -5.45 -11.62 5.46
C THR A 341 -4.82 -12.43 4.33
N ALA A 342 -4.57 -11.82 3.16
CA ALA A 342 -3.85 -12.47 2.06
C ALA A 342 -2.43 -12.89 2.48
N LEU A 343 -1.76 -12.07 3.30
CA LEU A 343 -0.43 -12.38 3.84
C LEU A 343 -0.39 -13.52 4.84
N ALA A 344 -1.50 -13.90 5.47
CA ALA A 344 -1.53 -15.05 6.37
C ALA A 344 -1.09 -16.35 5.67
N SER A 345 -1.24 -16.41 4.34
CA SER A 345 -0.71 -17.50 3.50
C SER A 345 0.83 -17.55 3.46
N LEU A 346 1.52 -16.43 3.65
CA LEU A 346 2.98 -16.30 3.64
C LEU A 346 3.65 -16.54 5.00
N ARG A 347 2.88 -16.97 6.03
CA ARG A 347 3.24 -17.28 7.44
C ARG A 347 3.06 -16.12 8.43
N SER A 348 2.78 -16.51 9.68
CA SER A 348 2.16 -15.69 10.73
C SER A 348 3.10 -14.93 11.66
N ASP A 349 4.42 -15.14 11.60
CA ASP A 349 5.38 -14.60 12.57
C ASP A 349 5.74 -13.12 12.36
N GLU A 350 5.37 -12.54 11.21
CA GLU A 350 5.83 -11.21 10.80
C GLU A 350 4.71 -10.23 10.42
N ILE A 351 3.44 -10.63 10.60
CA ILE A 351 2.25 -9.84 10.23
C ILE A 351 2.24 -8.46 10.93
N GLU A 352 2.71 -8.39 12.17
CA GLU A 352 2.72 -7.14 12.94
C GLU A 352 3.75 -6.12 12.42
N ALA A 353 4.89 -6.60 11.91
CA ALA A 353 5.88 -5.73 11.27
C ALA A 353 5.32 -5.16 9.95
N VAL A 354 4.64 -6.00 9.16
CA VAL A 354 3.97 -5.55 7.92
C VAL A 354 2.84 -4.57 8.22
N ARG A 355 2.07 -4.81 9.29
CA ARG A 355 1.00 -3.91 9.76
C ARG A 355 1.53 -2.51 10.05
N SER A 356 2.70 -2.36 10.67
CA SER A 356 3.28 -1.04 10.91
C SER A 356 3.79 -0.39 9.62
N LEU A 357 4.36 -1.18 8.70
CA LEU A 357 4.93 -0.66 7.46
C LEU A 357 3.88 -0.28 6.41
N SER A 358 2.71 -0.93 6.41
CA SER A 358 1.62 -0.70 5.45
C SER A 358 0.73 0.51 5.74
N GLN A 359 1.02 1.29 6.80
CA GLN A 359 0.26 2.51 7.12
C GLN A 359 0.58 3.68 6.18
N GLY A 360 1.80 3.71 5.62
CA GLY A 360 2.23 4.76 4.72
C GLY A 360 1.68 4.58 3.31
N LEU A 361 1.06 5.63 2.77
CA LEU A 361 0.56 5.66 1.39
C LEU A 361 1.59 6.12 0.37
N SER A 362 2.80 6.53 0.80
CA SER A 362 3.84 6.97 -0.12
C SER A 362 4.49 5.79 -0.84
N ILE A 363 5.04 6.04 -2.03
CA ILE A 363 5.74 5.02 -2.81
C ILE A 363 6.91 4.41 -2.04
N GLU A 364 7.65 5.21 -1.27
CA GLU A 364 8.78 4.74 -0.45
C GLU A 364 8.31 3.82 0.69
N SER A 365 7.11 4.06 1.21
CA SER A 365 6.51 3.20 2.24
C SER A 365 6.11 1.85 1.64
N LEU A 366 5.48 1.86 0.46
CA LEU A 366 5.12 0.65 -0.26
C LEU A 366 6.35 -0.15 -0.71
N GLU A 367 7.43 0.50 -1.15
CA GLU A 367 8.69 -0.16 -1.49
C GLU A 367 9.29 -0.90 -0.29
N ARG A 368 9.26 -0.29 0.90
CA ARG A 368 9.72 -0.95 2.13
C ARG A 368 8.88 -2.19 2.45
N VAL A 369 7.56 -2.10 2.27
CA VAL A 369 6.65 -3.25 2.45
C VAL A 369 6.98 -4.34 1.42
N LEU A 370 7.15 -4.00 0.14
CA LEU A 370 7.46 -4.94 -0.93
C LEU A 370 8.74 -5.73 -0.64
N PHE A 371 9.85 -5.04 -0.36
CA PHE A 371 11.13 -5.70 -0.07
C PHE A 371 11.06 -6.53 1.21
N TYR A 372 10.35 -6.07 2.23
CA TYR A 372 10.11 -6.85 3.44
C TYR A 372 9.37 -8.15 3.11
N LEU A 373 8.28 -8.09 2.33
CA LEU A 373 7.53 -9.27 1.93
C LEU A 373 8.33 -10.26 1.10
N MET A 374 9.16 -9.76 0.18
CA MET A 374 10.09 -10.58 -0.59
C MET A 374 11.14 -11.25 0.31
N GLU A 375 11.70 -10.53 1.30
CA GLU A 375 12.60 -11.09 2.31
C GLU A 375 11.89 -12.21 3.10
N SER A 376 10.69 -11.95 3.61
CA SER A 376 9.89 -12.92 4.38
C SER A 376 9.53 -14.15 3.55
N ALA A 377 9.10 -13.97 2.31
CA ALA A 377 8.78 -15.05 1.39
C ALA A 377 10.02 -15.92 1.10
N PHE A 378 11.20 -15.31 0.95
CA PHE A 378 12.44 -16.05 0.74
C PHE A 378 12.84 -16.87 1.98
N VAL A 379 12.73 -16.29 3.17
CA VAL A 379 12.91 -17.04 4.43
C VAL A 379 11.92 -18.18 4.53
N GLY A 380 10.65 -17.95 4.18
CA GLY A 380 9.60 -18.94 4.12
C GLY A 380 9.96 -20.11 3.22
N LEU A 381 10.42 -19.83 2.00
CA LEU A 381 10.88 -20.82 1.02
C LEU A 381 12.03 -21.67 1.56
N LEU A 382 13.05 -21.04 2.16
CA LEU A 382 14.19 -21.76 2.75
C LEU A 382 13.76 -22.65 3.93
N ARG A 383 12.88 -22.13 4.80
CA ARG A 383 12.35 -22.89 5.94
C ARG A 383 11.48 -24.07 5.49
N GLU A 384 10.71 -23.91 4.43
CA GLU A 384 9.86 -24.97 3.87
C GLU A 384 10.71 -26.15 3.37
N LYS A 385 11.85 -25.88 2.73
CA LYS A 385 12.83 -26.92 2.35
C LYS A 385 13.44 -27.67 3.53
N ALA A 386 13.47 -27.04 4.71
CA ALA A 386 13.91 -27.64 5.97
C ALA A 386 12.79 -28.23 6.83
N ARG A 387 11.52 -28.20 6.39
CA ARG A 387 10.36 -28.57 7.21
C ARG A 387 10.53 -29.94 7.89
N ASP A 388 10.99 -30.94 7.13
CA ASP A 388 11.16 -32.32 7.63
C ASP A 388 12.44 -32.54 8.46
N GLU A 389 13.30 -31.53 8.56
CA GLU A 389 14.61 -31.64 9.22
C GLU A 389 14.62 -31.12 10.66
N GLY A 390 13.56 -30.42 11.06
CA GLY A 390 13.40 -29.87 12.41
C GLY A 390 14.60 -29.01 12.83
N ALA A 391 15.11 -29.23 14.04
CA ALA A 391 16.20 -28.42 14.62
C ALA A 391 17.59 -28.64 13.98
N LYS A 392 17.74 -29.56 13.01
CA LYS A 392 19.03 -29.80 12.32
C LYS A 392 19.41 -28.64 11.40
N VAL A 393 18.41 -27.91 10.91
CA VAL A 393 18.59 -26.81 9.98
C VAL A 393 17.93 -25.57 10.55
N SER A 394 18.66 -24.45 10.55
CA SER A 394 18.10 -23.16 10.92
C SER A 394 18.40 -22.13 9.84
N VAL A 395 17.47 -21.21 9.61
CA VAL A 395 17.63 -20.11 8.66
C VAL A 395 17.87 -18.83 9.45
N ARG A 396 18.96 -18.11 9.14
CA ARG A 396 19.33 -16.84 9.76
C ARG A 396 19.46 -15.76 8.69
N SER A 397 19.04 -14.55 8.99
CA SER A 397 19.30 -13.37 8.15
C SER A 397 20.39 -12.51 8.77
N VAL A 398 21.27 -11.98 7.92
CA VAL A 398 22.31 -11.02 8.31
C VAL A 398 22.17 -9.80 7.41
N SER A 399 22.16 -8.62 8.01
CA SER A 399 22.11 -7.36 7.26
C SER A 399 23.35 -6.51 7.50
N ALA A 400 23.70 -5.76 6.46
CA ALA A 400 24.72 -4.73 6.50
C ALA A 400 24.27 -3.56 5.62
N ARG A 401 24.61 -2.33 6.00
CA ARG A 401 24.27 -1.15 5.19
C ARG A 401 25.35 -0.86 4.17
N ARG A 402 24.96 -0.56 2.93
CA ARG A 402 25.85 -0.25 1.81
C ARG A 402 25.90 1.23 1.53
N THR A 403 27.06 1.73 1.12
CA THR A 403 27.23 3.10 0.65
C THR A 403 28.10 3.10 -0.61
N PRO A 404 27.73 3.85 -1.65
CA PRO A 404 28.56 3.99 -2.84
C PRO A 404 29.94 4.55 -2.48
N VAL A 405 30.99 3.98 -3.07
CA VAL A 405 32.37 4.47 -2.92
C VAL A 405 32.48 5.98 -3.22
N PRO A 406 31.87 6.52 -4.31
CA PRO A 406 31.94 7.95 -4.61
C PRO A 406 31.35 8.84 -3.50
N ALA A 407 30.27 8.40 -2.86
CA ALA A 407 29.63 9.14 -1.77
C ALA A 407 30.51 9.20 -0.52
N VAL A 408 31.24 8.12 -0.22
CA VAL A 408 32.19 8.08 0.89
C VAL A 408 33.47 8.87 0.56
N ASP A 409 33.95 8.81 -0.67
CA ASP A 409 35.15 9.54 -1.10
C ASP A 409 34.94 11.06 -1.09
N ALA A 410 33.72 11.53 -1.39
CA ALA A 410 33.36 12.94 -1.27
C ALA A 410 33.55 13.51 0.16
N LEU A 411 33.47 12.66 1.19
CA LEU A 411 33.67 13.05 2.59
C LEU A 411 35.13 13.41 2.92
N ALA A 412 36.09 13.05 2.08
CA ALA A 412 37.48 13.46 2.26
C ALA A 412 37.61 14.99 2.31
N SER A 413 36.83 15.70 1.50
CA SER A 413 36.74 17.17 1.49
C SER A 413 36.14 17.77 2.77
N LYS A 414 35.54 16.94 3.63
CA LYS A 414 34.89 17.30 4.90
C LYS A 414 35.65 16.78 6.12
N GLY A 415 36.90 16.35 5.96
CA GLY A 415 37.76 15.91 7.07
C GLY A 415 37.79 14.39 7.31
N LEU A 416 37.21 13.58 6.43
CA LEU A 416 37.31 12.12 6.54
C LEU A 416 38.70 11.62 6.10
N SER A 417 39.54 11.26 7.07
CA SER A 417 40.83 10.63 6.78
C SER A 417 40.70 9.17 6.37
N ARG A 418 41.72 8.64 5.67
CA ARG A 418 41.77 7.21 5.27
C ARG A 418 41.62 6.26 6.47
N ILE A 419 42.21 6.61 7.61
CA ILE A 419 42.12 5.83 8.85
C ILE A 419 40.67 5.83 9.35
N ARG A 420 40.05 7.01 9.48
CA ARG A 420 38.64 7.15 9.88
C ARG A 420 37.71 6.38 8.94
N LYS A 421 37.93 6.46 7.62
CA LYS A 421 37.20 5.67 6.61
C LYS A 421 37.31 4.18 6.88
N SER A 422 38.51 3.66 7.09
CA SER A 422 38.74 2.22 7.33
C SER A 422 38.14 1.69 8.65
N GLN A 423 37.87 2.58 9.62
CA GLN A 423 37.23 2.21 10.89
C GLN A 423 35.71 2.12 10.76
N VAL A 424 35.10 2.98 9.93
CA VAL A 424 33.64 3.03 9.75
C VAL A 424 33.17 2.05 8.67
N TRP A 425 33.96 1.88 7.60
CA TRP A 425 33.59 1.06 6.44
C TRP A 425 34.57 -0.09 6.17
N THR A 426 34.07 -1.11 5.50
CA THR A 426 34.86 -2.16 4.84
C THR A 426 34.44 -2.30 3.38
N GLN A 427 35.30 -2.81 2.52
CA GLN A 427 34.95 -3.09 1.13
C GLN A 427 33.82 -4.13 1.07
N ASP A 428 32.82 -3.92 0.21
CA ASP A 428 31.86 -4.98 -0.08
C ASP A 428 32.53 -6.03 -0.99
N PRO A 429 32.67 -7.29 -0.54
CA PRO A 429 33.31 -8.35 -1.34
C PRO A 429 32.51 -8.74 -2.60
N THR A 430 31.23 -8.39 -2.69
CA THR A 430 30.35 -8.77 -3.81
C THR A 430 30.07 -7.60 -4.75
N ARG A 431 30.39 -6.36 -4.35
CA ARG A 431 30.23 -5.15 -5.17
C ARG A 431 31.41 -4.18 -4.96
N PRO A 432 32.37 -4.10 -5.90
CA PRO A 432 33.59 -3.32 -5.72
C PRO A 432 33.35 -1.79 -5.67
N ASP A 433 32.24 -1.33 -6.22
CA ASP A 433 31.77 0.06 -6.21
C ASP A 433 31.08 0.46 -4.89
N MET A 434 30.93 -0.47 -3.94
CA MET A 434 30.20 -0.28 -2.68
C MET A 434 31.06 -0.57 -1.45
N LEU A 435 30.78 0.14 -0.36
CA LEU A 435 31.34 -0.09 0.96
C LEU A 435 30.25 -0.51 1.95
N LEU A 436 30.60 -1.36 2.90
CA LEU A 436 29.72 -1.79 3.99
C LEU A 436 30.05 -1.03 5.28
N PHE A 437 29.03 -0.50 5.94
CA PHE A 437 29.17 -0.02 7.32
C PHE A 437 29.50 -1.19 8.26
N LYS A 438 30.49 -0.99 9.13
CA LYS A 438 30.83 -1.96 10.18
C LYS A 438 29.83 -1.95 11.35
N THR A 439 29.12 -0.84 11.53
CA THR A 439 28.14 -0.66 12.61
C THR A 439 26.75 -1.16 12.21
N LYS A 440 26.08 -1.87 13.12
CA LYS A 440 24.80 -2.53 12.85
C LYS A 440 23.58 -1.68 13.19
N ASN A 441 23.72 -0.71 14.08
CA ASN A 441 22.61 0.14 14.53
C ASN A 441 23.04 1.61 14.73
N PRO A 442 22.09 2.55 14.86
CA PRO A 442 22.40 3.98 14.96
C PRO A 442 23.22 4.31 16.20
N GLN A 443 23.00 3.59 17.31
CA GLN A 443 23.69 3.81 18.58
C GLN A 443 25.18 3.44 18.48
N GLN A 444 25.49 2.33 17.81
CA GLN A 444 26.87 1.92 17.51
C GLN A 444 27.56 2.92 16.59
N LEU A 445 26.84 3.45 15.59
CA LEU A 445 27.39 4.51 14.73
C LEU A 445 27.67 5.78 15.52
N ALA A 446 26.71 6.26 16.31
CA ALA A 446 26.88 7.47 17.12
C ALA A 446 28.06 7.34 18.10
N ALA A 447 28.19 6.18 18.75
CA ALA A 447 29.33 5.88 19.63
C ALA A 447 30.65 5.88 18.87
N LEU A 448 30.72 5.25 17.69
CA LEU A 448 31.92 5.20 16.86
C LEU A 448 32.31 6.59 16.34
N VAL A 449 31.35 7.37 15.86
CA VAL A 449 31.56 8.73 15.36
C VAL A 449 32.10 9.65 16.46
N LYS A 450 31.55 9.53 17.68
CA LYS A 450 32.06 10.25 18.86
C LYS A 450 33.47 9.80 19.25
N LEU A 451 33.75 8.50 19.23
CA LEU A 451 35.08 7.94 19.52
C LEU A 451 36.13 8.42 18.52
N LEU A 452 35.78 8.49 17.23
CA LEU A 452 36.66 8.97 16.16
C LEU A 452 36.79 10.50 16.10
N GLN A 453 36.06 11.22 16.97
CA GLN A 453 36.04 12.67 17.11
C GLN A 453 35.74 13.36 15.76
N PHE A 454 34.64 12.96 15.11
CA PHE A 454 34.21 13.66 13.89
C PHE A 454 33.71 15.06 14.24
N GLU A 455 33.99 16.00 13.35
CA GLU A 455 33.44 17.34 13.38
C GLU A 455 31.93 17.27 13.09
N GLU A 456 31.13 18.15 13.70
CA GLU A 456 29.66 18.12 13.60
C GLU A 456 29.13 18.04 12.14
N PRO A 457 29.68 18.78 11.16
CA PRO A 457 29.26 18.65 9.77
C PRO A 457 29.53 17.26 9.18
N LEU A 458 30.68 16.64 9.49
CA LEU A 458 31.03 15.31 9.03
C LEU A 458 30.16 14.25 9.70
N GLN A 459 29.92 14.39 11.00
CA GLN A 459 29.01 13.53 11.76
C GLN A 459 27.60 13.51 11.14
N ASN A 460 27.04 14.68 10.85
CA ASN A 460 25.69 14.79 10.29
C ASN A 460 25.59 14.12 8.92
N ILE A 461 26.59 14.30 8.06
CA ILE A 461 26.60 13.66 6.73
C ILE A 461 26.75 12.13 6.86
N VAL A 462 27.61 11.65 7.77
CA VAL A 462 27.82 10.20 7.97
C VAL A 462 26.57 9.53 8.53
N ILE A 463 25.88 10.17 9.47
CA ILE A 463 24.59 9.69 10.00
C ILE A 463 23.55 9.67 8.86
N ALA A 464 23.44 10.75 8.09
CA ALA A 464 22.52 10.81 6.96
C ALA A 464 22.79 9.73 5.89
N LEU A 465 24.08 9.45 5.62
CA LEU A 465 24.46 8.36 4.73
C LEU A 465 24.07 7.00 5.30
N TRP A 466 24.20 6.78 6.60
CA TRP A 466 23.79 5.53 7.24
C TRP A 466 22.27 5.36 7.22
N ASP A 467 21.51 6.41 7.52
CA ASP A 467 20.05 6.36 7.52
C ASP A 467 19.47 6.02 6.14
N LYS A 468 20.06 6.61 5.10
CA LYS A 468 19.65 6.40 3.69
C LYS A 468 20.31 5.19 3.01
N ALA A 469 21.29 4.56 3.66
CA ALA A 469 22.05 3.48 3.04
C ALA A 469 21.15 2.23 2.82
N PRO A 470 21.09 1.68 1.59
CA PRO A 470 20.36 0.46 1.31
C PRO A 470 20.95 -0.72 2.10
N LEU A 471 20.09 -1.69 2.42
CA LEU A 471 20.49 -2.89 3.14
C LEU A 471 20.94 -3.96 2.15
N ARG A 472 22.15 -4.47 2.37
CA ARG A 472 22.57 -5.79 1.91
C ARG A 472 21.97 -6.84 2.84
N ARG A 473 21.35 -7.88 2.27
CA ARG A 473 20.85 -9.03 3.01
C ARG A 473 21.55 -10.31 2.56
N ASP A 474 22.06 -11.04 3.55
CA ASP A 474 22.61 -12.37 3.38
C ASP A 474 21.72 -13.35 4.16
N PHE A 475 21.24 -14.41 3.51
CA PHE A 475 20.48 -15.47 4.14
C PHE A 475 21.37 -16.70 4.32
N LEU A 476 21.46 -17.18 5.56
CA LEU A 476 22.32 -18.29 5.98
C LEU A 476 21.44 -19.48 6.33
N VAL A 477 21.60 -20.57 5.59
CA VAL A 477 21.11 -21.89 6.00
C VAL A 477 22.21 -22.56 6.81
N VAL A 478 21.94 -22.78 8.09
CA VAL A 478 22.87 -23.35 9.06
C VAL A 478 22.47 -24.79 9.32
N ILE A 479 23.34 -25.73 8.93
CA ILE A 479 23.19 -27.16 9.17
C ILE A 479 24.07 -27.55 10.35
N ASP A 480 23.47 -28.02 11.44
CA ASP A 480 24.19 -28.51 12.62
C ASP A 480 24.59 -29.99 12.43
N LEU A 481 25.89 -30.23 12.21
CA LEU A 481 26.44 -31.56 11.98
C LEU A 481 26.32 -32.47 13.21
N ALA A 482 26.30 -31.92 14.42
CA ALA A 482 26.13 -32.72 15.64
C ALA A 482 24.69 -33.24 15.74
N GLN A 483 23.69 -32.43 15.39
CA GLN A 483 22.29 -32.85 15.33
C GLN A 483 22.05 -33.84 14.20
N VAL A 484 22.67 -33.64 13.04
CA VAL A 484 22.62 -34.60 11.94
C VAL A 484 23.22 -35.94 12.39
N ALA A 485 24.41 -35.95 13.00
CA ALA A 485 25.07 -37.16 13.47
C ALA A 485 24.29 -37.95 14.53
N ARG A 486 23.44 -37.31 15.33
CA ARG A 486 22.55 -37.99 16.29
C ARG A 486 21.40 -38.74 15.62
N THR A 487 21.04 -38.37 14.39
CA THR A 487 19.83 -38.87 13.71
C THR A 487 20.13 -39.76 12.51
N THR A 488 21.40 -39.93 12.13
CA THR A 488 21.81 -40.83 11.04
C THR A 488 23.14 -41.51 11.33
N GLN A 489 23.31 -42.75 10.85
CA GLN A 489 24.58 -43.46 10.85
C GLN A 489 25.50 -43.00 9.70
N ASN A 490 24.93 -42.40 8.64
CA ASN A 490 25.68 -41.92 7.48
C ASN A 490 25.52 -40.40 7.33
N VAL A 491 26.33 -39.67 8.09
CA VAL A 491 26.34 -38.18 8.10
C VAL A 491 26.64 -37.62 6.72
N LYS A 492 27.54 -38.26 5.96
CA LYS A 492 27.91 -37.79 4.61
C LYS A 492 26.71 -37.85 3.66
N ALA A 493 26.02 -38.99 3.60
CA ALA A 493 24.84 -39.15 2.75
C ALA A 493 23.72 -38.16 3.14
N LYS A 494 23.46 -37.99 4.44
CA LYS A 494 22.44 -37.05 4.90
C LYS A 494 22.82 -35.59 4.63
N LEU A 495 24.10 -35.24 4.78
CA LEU A 495 24.59 -33.91 4.43
C LEU A 495 24.44 -33.65 2.93
N THR A 496 24.78 -34.62 2.08
CA THR A 496 24.56 -34.54 0.63
C THR A 496 23.07 -34.35 0.31
N GLU A 497 22.17 -35.09 0.94
CA GLU A 497 20.72 -34.90 0.77
C GLU A 497 20.28 -33.49 1.16
N LEU A 498 20.73 -32.97 2.30
CA LEU A 498 20.42 -31.62 2.76
C LEU A 498 20.94 -30.56 1.79
N LEU A 499 22.19 -30.67 1.34
CA LEU A 499 22.78 -29.76 0.36
C LEU A 499 22.01 -29.80 -0.98
N SER A 500 21.57 -30.98 -1.41
CA SER A 500 20.74 -31.15 -2.62
C SER A 500 19.38 -30.46 -2.51
N LYS A 501 18.72 -30.47 -1.34
CA LYS A 501 17.45 -29.74 -1.11
C LYS A 501 17.60 -28.23 -1.38
N TYR A 502 18.80 -27.70 -1.15
CA TYR A 502 19.17 -26.31 -1.37
C TYR A 502 19.85 -26.04 -2.73
N GLY A 503 19.84 -27.00 -3.67
CA GLY A 503 20.37 -26.82 -5.02
C GLY A 503 21.91 -26.84 -5.11
N VAL A 504 22.63 -27.13 -4.02
CA VAL A 504 24.10 -27.04 -3.97
C VAL A 504 24.80 -28.10 -4.84
N LEU A 505 24.13 -29.21 -5.13
CA LEU A 505 24.72 -30.39 -5.82
C LEU A 505 24.16 -30.64 -7.23
N GLN A 506 23.27 -29.80 -7.74
CA GLN A 506 22.73 -29.96 -9.11
C GLN A 506 23.81 -29.85 -10.20
N GLN A 507 24.95 -29.20 -9.93
CA GLN A 507 26.04 -29.02 -10.89
C GLN A 507 26.98 -30.23 -11.06
N GLN A 508 26.95 -31.24 -10.18
CA GLN A 508 27.80 -32.43 -10.40
C GLN A 508 27.25 -33.40 -11.45
N ASN A 509 25.98 -33.23 -11.86
CA ASN A 509 25.33 -34.07 -12.88
C ASN A 509 25.08 -33.36 -14.22
N ALA A 510 25.44 -32.08 -14.36
CA ALA A 510 25.45 -31.42 -15.66
C ALA A 510 26.71 -31.87 -16.42
N ALA A 511 26.52 -32.70 -17.44
CA ALA A 511 27.62 -33.23 -18.25
C ALA A 511 28.56 -32.11 -18.72
N PRO A 512 29.89 -32.30 -18.67
CA PRO A 512 30.82 -31.32 -19.21
C PRO A 512 30.58 -31.19 -20.71
N VAL A 513 30.20 -29.99 -21.16
CA VAL A 513 30.22 -29.63 -22.58
C VAL A 513 31.68 -29.73 -23.05
N PRO A 514 32.00 -30.56 -24.06
CA PRO A 514 33.36 -30.66 -24.55
C PRO A 514 33.81 -29.31 -25.11
N PRO A 515 35.07 -28.89 -24.87
CA PRO A 515 35.61 -27.67 -25.47
C PRO A 515 35.67 -27.84 -26.99
N GLY A 516 34.78 -27.16 -27.72
CA GLY A 516 34.77 -27.17 -29.19
C GLY A 516 33.43 -26.95 -29.90
N ALA A 517 32.30 -26.84 -29.20
CA ALA A 517 31.03 -26.53 -29.86
C ALA A 517 30.89 -25.01 -30.09
N VAL A 518 31.29 -24.57 -31.28
CA VAL A 518 31.02 -23.24 -31.81
C VAL A 518 29.50 -23.03 -31.85
N GLN A 519 28.99 -22.01 -31.15
CA GLN A 519 27.62 -21.54 -31.33
C GLN A 519 27.52 -20.85 -32.70
N PRO A 520 26.58 -21.22 -33.59
CA PRO A 520 26.32 -20.44 -34.78
C PRO A 520 25.65 -19.11 -34.40
N GLU A 521 26.14 -18.02 -34.97
CA GLU A 521 25.57 -16.67 -34.82
C GLU A 521 24.06 -16.66 -35.13
N PRO A 522 23.25 -15.91 -34.36
CA PRO A 522 21.86 -15.72 -34.70
C PRO A 522 21.75 -14.82 -35.95
N ALA A 523 21.11 -15.37 -36.98
CA ALA A 523 20.75 -14.64 -38.18
C ALA A 523 19.88 -13.42 -37.82
N GLN A 524 20.27 -12.27 -38.35
CA GLN A 524 19.45 -11.06 -38.35
C GLN A 524 18.21 -11.29 -39.21
N SER A 525 17.03 -11.08 -38.62
CA SER A 525 15.78 -10.76 -39.32
C SER A 525 14.95 -9.85 -38.46
#